data_AF-A0A6J1W919-F1
#
_entry.id   AF-A0A6J1W919-F1
#
_cell.length_a   1.000
_cell.length_b   1.000
_cell.length_c   1.000
_cell.angle_alpha   90.00
_cell.angle_beta   90.00
_cell.angle_gamma   90.00
#
_symmetry.space_group_name_H-M   'P 1'
#
loop_
_entity.id
_entity.type
_entity.pdbx_description
1 polymer ?
#
loop_
_entity_poly.entity_id
_entity_poly.type
_entity_poly.pdbx_seq_one_letter_code
_entity_poly.pdbx_strand_id
1 'polypeptide(L)'
;MEAIKKDQEGDMASALSLYSKALEYFVPALRYERDAQRKEAIRSKVSDYISRAEQLKALVASDNKTLLQKGCPGRDILKGKFLKEGKISG
;
A
#
# COMPACT_ATOMS: atom_id res chain seq x y z
N MET A 1 0.81 -19.45 -7.78
CA MET A 1 2.12 -19.09 -7.20
C MET A 1 2.71 -17.80 -7.81
N GLU A 2 2.07 -17.22 -8.82
CA GLU A 2 2.50 -15.99 -9.50
C GLU A 2 2.74 -14.78 -8.55
N ALA A 3 1.84 -14.53 -7.59
CA ALA A 3 1.95 -13.39 -6.67
C ALA A 3 3.24 -13.42 -5.84
N ILE A 4 3.59 -14.60 -5.30
CA ILE A 4 4.80 -14.81 -4.49
C ILE A 4 6.05 -14.66 -5.36
N LYS A 5 6.00 -15.16 -6.60
CA LYS A 5 7.12 -15.04 -7.54
C LYS A 5 7.39 -13.56 -7.87
N LYS A 6 6.35 -12.79 -8.14
CA LYS A 6 6.46 -11.34 -8.40
C LYS A 6 6.95 -10.56 -7.19
N ASP A 7 6.52 -10.95 -5.99
CA ASP A 7 6.99 -10.39 -4.73
C ASP A 7 8.50 -10.64 -4.54
N GLN A 8 8.97 -11.88 -4.80
CA GLN A 8 10.39 -12.23 -4.77
C GLN A 8 11.23 -11.54 -5.86
N GLU A 9 10.64 -11.29 -7.03
CA GLU A 9 11.25 -10.52 -8.11
C GLU A 9 11.36 -9.01 -7.80
N GLY A 10 10.74 -8.54 -6.70
CA GLY A 10 10.71 -7.13 -6.33
C GLY A 10 9.66 -6.31 -7.09
N ASP A 11 8.81 -6.95 -7.90
CA ASP A 11 7.70 -6.31 -8.59
C ASP A 11 6.50 -6.18 -7.65
N MET A 12 6.62 -5.24 -6.71
CA MET A 12 5.66 -5.06 -5.63
C MET A 12 4.26 -4.63 -6.13
N ALA A 13 4.19 -3.88 -7.23
CA ALA A 13 2.93 -3.43 -7.81
C ALA A 13 2.15 -4.58 -8.47
N SER A 14 2.82 -5.41 -9.27
CA SER A 14 2.19 -6.60 -9.86
C SER A 14 1.85 -7.64 -8.79
N ALA A 15 2.75 -7.84 -7.81
CA ALA A 15 2.50 -8.74 -6.69
C ALA A 15 1.23 -8.33 -5.93
N LEU A 16 1.08 -7.05 -5.60
CA LEU A 16 -0.10 -6.53 -4.91
C LEU A 16 -1.40 -6.83 -5.69
N SER A 17 -1.42 -6.55 -6.99
CA SER A 17 -2.60 -6.82 -7.83
C SER A 17 -2.96 -8.30 -7.85
N LEU A 18 -1.96 -9.18 -7.94
CA LEU A 18 -2.16 -10.63 -7.92
C LEU A 18 -2.63 -11.14 -6.55
N TYR A 19 -2.14 -10.56 -5.45
CA TYR A 19 -2.63 -10.87 -4.10
C TYR A 19 -4.10 -10.48 -3.95
N SER A 20 -4.50 -9.28 -4.39
CA SER A 20 -5.90 -8.85 -4.38
C SER A 20 -6.80 -9.78 -5.20
N LYS A 21 -6.35 -10.16 -6.41
CA LYS A 21 -7.09 -11.10 -7.25
C LYS A 21 -7.24 -12.49 -6.61
N ALA A 22 -6.21 -12.97 -5.93
CA ALA A 22 -6.30 -14.25 -5.20
C ALA A 22 -7.35 -14.18 -4.08
N LEU A 23 -7.40 -13.07 -3.35
CA LEU A 23 -8.38 -12.83 -2.28
C LEU A 23 -9.83 -12.83 -2.80
N GLU A 24 -10.08 -12.28 -3.99
CA GLU A 24 -11.40 -12.32 -4.64
C GLU A 24 -11.88 -13.75 -4.90
N TYR A 25 -10.98 -14.69 -5.23
CA TYR A 25 -11.34 -16.10 -5.42
C TYR A 25 -11.57 -16.86 -4.10
N PHE A 26 -10.95 -16.41 -3.00
CA PHE A 26 -11.14 -17.04 -1.69
C PHE A 26 -12.51 -16.76 -1.07
N VAL A 27 -13.14 -15.63 -1.40
CA VAL A 27 -14.49 -15.27 -0.89
C VAL A 27 -15.55 -16.33 -1.27
N PRO A 28 -15.75 -16.69 -2.56
CA PRO A 28 -16.67 -17.77 -2.90
C PRO A 28 -16.19 -19.12 -2.37
N ALA A 29 -14.89 -19.41 -2.39
CA ALA A 29 -14.36 -20.67 -1.84
C ALA A 29 -14.77 -20.88 -0.37
N LEU A 30 -14.64 -19.85 0.47
CA LEU A 30 -15.06 -19.89 1.88
C LEU A 30 -16.57 -20.06 2.07
N ARG A 31 -17.37 -19.52 1.14
CA ARG A 31 -18.83 -19.62 1.16
C ARG A 31 -19.31 -21.03 0.85
N TYR A 32 -18.66 -21.71 -0.09
CA TYR A 32 -19.05 -23.04 -0.54
C TYR A 32 -18.32 -24.18 0.20
N GLU A 33 -17.27 -23.88 0.96
CA GLU A 33 -16.58 -24.91 1.72
C GLU A 33 -17.39 -25.37 2.93
N ARG A 34 -17.65 -26.68 3.01
CA ARG A 34 -18.49 -27.31 4.05
C ARG A 34 -17.70 -27.85 5.23
N ASP A 35 -16.42 -28.14 5.01
CA ASP A 35 -15.53 -28.72 6.00
C ASP A 35 -14.90 -27.61 6.85
N ALA A 36 -15.08 -27.70 8.17
CA ALA A 36 -14.63 -26.68 9.11
C ALA A 36 -13.09 -26.57 9.15
N GLN A 37 -12.38 -27.69 9.04
CA GLN A 37 -10.92 -27.71 9.08
C GLN A 37 -10.34 -27.10 7.81
N ARG A 38 -10.90 -27.43 6.63
CA ARG A 38 -10.51 -26.80 5.36
C ARG A 38 -10.86 -25.32 5.34
N LYS A 39 -12.02 -24.93 5.86
CA LYS A 39 -12.42 -23.52 5.97
C LYS A 39 -11.43 -22.74 6.83
N GLU A 40 -10.99 -23.31 7.94
CA GLU A 40 -10.01 -22.65 8.81
C GLU A 40 -8.62 -22.55 8.14
N ALA A 41 -8.19 -23.61 7.44
CA ALA A 41 -6.95 -23.57 6.66
C ALA A 41 -6.98 -22.49 5.57
N ILE A 42 -8.12 -22.35 4.85
CA ILE A 42 -8.30 -21.29 3.85
C ILE A 42 -8.30 -19.91 4.51
N ARG A 43 -8.98 -19.73 5.64
CA ARG A 43 -9.00 -18.46 6.40
C ARG A 43 -7.60 -18.04 6.86
N SER A 44 -6.84 -18.97 7.43
CA SER A 44 -5.46 -18.73 7.83
C SER A 44 -4.65 -18.26 6.62
N LYS A 45 -4.80 -18.93 5.47
CA LYS A 45 -4.08 -18.54 4.25
C LYS A 45 -4.49 -17.19 3.69
N VAL A 46 -5.79 -16.87 3.74
CA VAL A 46 -6.34 -15.56 3.37
C VAL A 46 -5.75 -14.48 4.26
N SER A 47 -5.64 -14.71 5.57
CA SER A 47 -5.03 -13.77 6.51
C SER A 47 -3.56 -13.47 6.16
N ASP A 48 -2.78 -14.50 5.82
CA ASP A 48 -1.38 -14.32 5.38
C ASP A 48 -1.30 -13.44 4.12
N TYR A 49 -2.20 -13.70 3.16
CA TYR A 49 -2.25 -12.98 1.88
C TYR A 49 -2.66 -11.52 2.07
N ILE A 50 -3.61 -11.24 2.96
CA ILE A 50 -4.02 -9.87 3.32
C ILE A 50 -2.84 -9.14 3.96
N SER A 51 -2.21 -9.74 4.98
CA SER A 51 -1.09 -9.09 5.67
C SER A 51 0.05 -8.73 4.71
N ARG A 52 0.37 -9.64 3.77
CA ARG A 52 1.40 -9.38 2.76
C ARG A 52 0.98 -8.29 1.77
N ALA A 53 -0.27 -8.31 1.30
CA ALA A 53 -0.80 -7.28 0.41
C ALA A 53 -0.77 -5.89 1.06
N GLU A 54 -1.11 -5.77 2.35
CA GLU A 54 -1.04 -4.51 3.08
C GLU A 54 0.40 -3.98 3.19
N GLN A 55 1.36 -4.85 3.49
CA GLN A 55 2.79 -4.50 3.50
C GLN A 55 3.26 -4.02 2.11
N LEU A 56 2.92 -4.76 1.05
CA LEU A 56 3.27 -4.39 -0.32
C LEU A 56 2.66 -3.05 -0.72
N LYS A 57 1.40 -2.79 -0.33
CA LYS A 57 0.74 -1.52 -0.58
C LYS A 57 1.47 -0.35 0.11
N ALA A 58 1.93 -0.54 1.34
CA ALA A 58 2.73 0.47 2.04
C ALA A 58 4.07 0.72 1.36
N LEU A 59 4.75 -0.34 0.89
CA LEU A 59 6.01 -0.23 0.16
C LEU A 59 5.84 0.49 -1.18
N VAL A 60 4.87 0.09 -2.00
CA VAL A 60 4.57 0.75 -3.29
C VAL A 60 4.20 2.22 -3.09
N ALA A 61 3.41 2.54 -2.07
CA ALA A 61 3.07 3.93 -1.75
C ALA A 61 4.28 4.75 -1.31
N SER A 62 5.19 4.14 -0.54
CA SER A 62 6.43 4.77 -0.07
C SER A 62 7.41 5.00 -1.22
N ASP A 63 7.61 4.01 -2.09
CA ASP A 63 8.45 4.10 -3.28
C ASP A 63 7.94 5.19 -4.21
N ASN A 64 6.63 5.22 -4.50
CA ASN A 64 6.02 6.29 -5.28
C ASN A 64 6.26 7.67 -4.64
N LYS A 65 6.13 7.80 -3.32
CA LYS A 65 6.44 9.06 -2.62
C LYS A 65 7.91 9.46 -2.80
N THR A 66 8.85 8.52 -2.70
CA THR A 66 10.28 8.82 -2.89
C THR A 66 10.60 9.22 -4.33
N LEU A 67 9.95 8.61 -5.32
CA LEU A 67 10.09 8.99 -6.72
C LEU A 67 9.54 10.40 -6.98
N LEU A 68 8.38 10.73 -6.40
CA LEU A 68 7.80 12.07 -6.49
C LEU A 68 8.69 13.12 -5.80
N GLN A 69 9.36 12.78 -4.70
CA GLN A 69 10.27 13.69 -4.01
C GLN A 69 11.59 13.91 -4.79
N LYS A 70 12.07 12.90 -5.52
CA LYS A 70 13.26 13.03 -6.40
C LYS A 70 12.97 13.77 -7.71
N GLY A 71 11.71 13.95 -8.08
CA GLY A 71 11.30 14.59 -9.34
C GLY A 71 11.39 16.12 -9.39
N CYS A 72 11.49 16.83 -8.25
CA CYS A 72 11.54 18.30 -8.24
C CYS A 72 12.33 18.85 -7.04
N PRO A 73 13.58 19.36 -7.19
CA PRO A 73 14.12 20.36 -6.26
C PRO A 73 13.51 21.72 -6.64
N GLY A 74 12.23 21.93 -6.30
CA GLY A 74 11.50 23.06 -6.89
C GLY A 74 10.25 23.49 -6.13
N ARG A 75 10.25 23.44 -4.80
CA ARG A 75 9.28 24.19 -3.97
C ARG A 75 9.93 24.77 -2.72
N ASP A 76 11.00 25.53 -2.93
CA ASP A 76 11.49 26.54 -1.98
C ASP A 76 11.14 27.94 -2.50
N ILE A 77 9.85 28.25 -2.71
CA ILE A 77 9.40 29.63 -2.87
C ILE A 77 8.12 29.76 -2.04
N LEU A 78 8.04 30.84 -1.26
CA LEU A 78 7.06 31.13 -0.20
C LEU A 78 7.47 30.78 1.25
N LYS A 79 8.76 30.93 1.58
CA LYS A 79 9.15 31.42 2.91
C LYS A 79 9.82 32.77 2.75
N GLY A 80 9.05 33.86 2.91
CA GLY A 80 9.62 35.19 2.83
C GLY A 80 8.59 36.31 2.92
N LYS A 81 8.65 37.01 4.07
CA LYS A 81 8.23 38.41 4.30
C LYS A 81 6.77 38.64 4.72
N PHE A 82 6.55 38.58 6.04
CA PHE A 82 6.02 39.78 6.73
C PHE A 82 6.43 39.72 8.21
N LEU A 83 7.63 40.23 8.50
CA LEU A 83 7.99 40.67 9.84
C LEU A 83 8.00 42.20 9.79
N LYS A 84 7.39 42.84 10.81
CA LYS A 84 7.74 44.15 11.39
C LYS A 84 7.32 45.37 10.52
N GLU A 85 6.68 46.45 10.97
CA GLU A 85 6.31 47.04 12.28
C GLU A 85 5.14 48.02 12.05
N GLY A 86 4.42 48.45 13.10
CA GLY A 86 3.40 49.48 12.94
C GLY A 86 2.69 49.87 14.24
N LYS A 87 3.46 50.32 15.24
CA LYS A 87 2.95 51.08 16.38
C LYS A 87 2.77 52.53 15.91
N ILE A 88 1.54 53.02 15.77
CA ILE A 88 1.24 54.46 15.84
C ILE A 88 -0.07 54.68 16.59
N SER A 89 0.05 55.46 17.65
CA SER A 89 -1.02 56.06 18.42
C SER A 89 -1.75 57.13 17.60
N GLY A 90 -3.04 57.30 17.86
CA GLY A 90 -3.87 58.42 17.47
C GLY A 90 -5.05 58.48 18.43
#